data_AF-P21659-F1
#
_entry.id   AF-P21659-F1
#
_cell.length_a   1.000
_cell.length_b   1.000
_cell.length_c   1.000
_cell.angle_alpha   90.00
_cell.angle_beta   90.00
_cell.angle_gamma   90.00
#
_symmetry.space_group_name_H-M   'P 1'
#
loop_
_entity.id
_entity.type
_entity.pdbx_description
1 polymer ?
#
loop_
_entity_poly.entity_id
_entity_poly.type
_entity_poly.pdbx_seq_one_letter_code
_entity_poly.pdbx_strand_id
1 'polypeptide(L)'
;MPLTADQVAALKASWPEVSAGDGGGQLGLELFTKYFHENPQMMFIFGYSGRTDALKHNAKLQNHGKVIIDQIGKAVAEMDNAKQMAGTLHALGVRHKGFGDIRADFFPALGMCLLDAMEEKVPGLNRTLWAAAYREISDALVAGLES
;
A
#
# COMPACT_ATOMS: atom_id res chain seq x y z
N MET A 1 6.00 -15.02 10.93
CA MET A 1 6.31 -16.21 10.11
C MET A 1 6.09 -15.81 8.66
N PRO A 2 6.96 -16.26 7.74
CA PRO A 2 6.75 -16.03 6.31
C PRO A 2 5.46 -16.71 5.84
N LEU A 3 4.81 -16.11 4.84
CA LEU A 3 3.69 -16.72 4.14
C LEU A 3 4.09 -18.07 3.51
N THR A 4 3.17 -19.03 3.50
CA THR A 4 3.37 -20.32 2.83
C THR A 4 3.25 -20.18 1.31
N ALA A 5 3.75 -21.17 0.55
CA ALA A 5 3.62 -21.18 -0.90
C ALA A 5 2.16 -21.08 -1.36
N ASP A 6 1.23 -21.77 -0.69
CA ASP A 6 -0.20 -21.71 -1.01
C ASP A 6 -0.79 -20.31 -0.73
N GLN A 7 -0.35 -19.66 0.35
CA GLN A 7 -0.75 -18.30 0.67
C GLN A 7 -0.25 -17.30 -0.38
N VAL A 8 1.01 -17.43 -0.82
CA VAL A 8 1.57 -16.61 -1.89
C VAL A 8 0.85 -16.85 -3.21
N ALA A 9 0.53 -18.11 -3.54
CA ALA A 9 -0.24 -18.44 -4.74
C ALA A 9 -1.63 -17.79 -4.72
N ALA A 10 -2.33 -17.83 -3.58
CA ALA A 10 -3.64 -17.20 -3.40
C ALA A 10 -3.58 -15.66 -3.49
N LEU A 11 -2.51 -15.03 -2.97
CA LEU A 11 -2.28 -13.59 -3.14
C LEU A 11 -2.06 -13.22 -4.60
N LYS A 12 -1.18 -13.94 -5.30
CA LYS A 12 -0.92 -13.73 -6.73
C LYS A 12 -2.18 -13.93 -7.57
N ALA A 13 -3.02 -14.91 -7.22
CA ALA A 13 -4.28 -15.18 -7.91
C ALA A 13 -5.34 -14.09 -7.69
N SER A 14 -5.40 -13.47 -6.51
CA SER A 14 -6.38 -12.41 -6.19
C SER A 14 -5.92 -11.00 -6.57
N TRP A 15 -4.62 -10.77 -6.76
CA TRP A 15 -4.09 -9.45 -7.13
C TRP A 15 -4.69 -8.83 -8.42
N PRO A 16 -4.98 -9.59 -9.49
CA PRO A 16 -5.64 -9.05 -10.67
C PRO A 16 -7.01 -8.43 -10.39
N GLU A 17 -7.77 -8.96 -9.42
CA GLU A 17 -9.07 -8.41 -9.03
C GLU A 17 -8.91 -7.07 -8.30
N VAL A 18 -7.91 -7.01 -7.41
CA VAL A 18 -7.56 -5.79 -6.66
C VAL A 18 -7.11 -4.66 -7.60
N SER A 19 -6.29 -5.00 -8.60
CA SER A 19 -5.71 -4.02 -9.54
C SER A 19 -6.56 -3.78 -10.81
N ALA A 20 -7.72 -4.45 -10.94
CA ALA A 20 -8.58 -4.37 -12.13
C ALA A 20 -9.03 -2.94 -12.46
N GLY A 21 -9.25 -2.68 -13.75
CA GLY A 21 -9.74 -1.41 -14.28
C GLY A 21 -8.60 -0.50 -14.72
N ASP A 22 -8.20 0.43 -13.84
CA ASP A 22 -7.23 1.50 -14.14
C ASP A 22 -5.81 1.22 -13.61
N GLY A 23 -5.50 -0.06 -13.37
CA GLY A 23 -4.24 -0.47 -12.76
C GLY A 23 -4.10 0.02 -11.31
N GLY A 24 -5.21 0.09 -10.58
CA GLY A 24 -5.22 0.42 -9.15
C GLY A 24 -5.26 1.92 -8.83
N GLY A 25 -5.45 2.80 -9.82
CA GLY A 25 -5.55 4.24 -9.58
C GLY A 25 -6.71 4.60 -8.65
N GLN A 26 -7.90 4.08 -8.94
CA GLN A 26 -9.09 4.33 -8.14
C GLN A 26 -8.97 3.74 -6.73
N LEU A 27 -8.40 2.54 -6.61
CA LEU A 27 -8.10 1.93 -5.31
C LEU A 27 -7.12 2.80 -4.50
N GLY A 28 -6.07 3.30 -5.14
CA GLY A 28 -5.11 4.21 -4.51
C GLY A 28 -5.73 5.55 -4.09
N LEU A 29 -6.67 6.08 -4.89
CA LEU A 29 -7.41 7.29 -4.55
C LEU A 29 -8.31 7.09 -3.32
N GLU A 30 -9.01 5.96 -3.26
CA GLU A 30 -9.87 5.57 -2.14
C GLU A 30 -9.05 5.36 -0.87
N LEU A 31 -7.94 4.62 -0.97
CA LEU A 31 -6.97 4.42 0.11
C LEU A 31 -6.57 5.75 0.75
N PHE A 32 -6.02 6.69 -0.04
CA PHE A 32 -5.51 7.93 0.52
C PHE A 32 -6.62 8.86 1.00
N THR A 33 -7.80 8.82 0.38
CA THR A 33 -8.95 9.60 0.85
C THR A 33 -9.39 9.12 2.24
N LYS A 34 -9.47 7.80 2.47
CA LYS A 34 -9.74 7.21 3.79
C LYS A 34 -8.62 7.54 4.79
N TYR A 35 -7.37 7.33 4.38
CA TYR A 35 -6.21 7.57 5.24
C TYR A 35 -6.13 9.02 5.72
N PHE A 36 -6.37 9.98 4.83
CA PHE A 36 -6.40 11.40 5.21
C PHE A 36 -7.64 11.77 6.02
N HIS A 37 -8.77 11.07 5.83
CA HIS A 37 -9.96 11.31 6.64
C HIS A 37 -9.72 10.89 8.10
N GLU A 38 -9.08 9.74 8.31
CA GLU A 38 -8.75 9.22 9.63
C GLU A 38 -7.53 9.89 10.26
N ASN A 39 -6.60 10.38 9.43
CA ASN A 39 -5.34 11.01 9.84
C ASN A 39 -5.12 12.34 9.10
N PRO A 40 -5.90 13.40 9.40
CA PRO A 40 -5.83 14.67 8.67
C PRO A 40 -4.44 15.31 8.62
N GLN A 41 -3.62 15.09 9.65
CA GLN A 41 -2.23 15.56 9.70
C GLN A 41 -1.38 15.01 8.56
N MET A 42 -1.70 13.82 8.04
CA MET A 42 -0.97 13.18 6.96
C MET A 42 -1.12 13.92 5.64
N MET A 43 -2.20 14.69 5.44
CA MET A 43 -2.37 15.50 4.22
C MET A 43 -1.18 16.40 3.98
N PHE A 44 -0.64 17.03 5.03
CA PHE A 44 0.48 17.96 4.93
C PHE A 44 1.78 17.26 4.50
N ILE A 45 2.01 16.03 4.98
CA ILE A 45 3.16 15.21 4.57
C ILE A 45 3.12 14.92 3.06
N PHE A 46 1.92 14.72 2.51
CA PHE A 46 1.73 14.50 1.07
C PHE A 46 1.54 15.81 0.27
N GLY A 47 1.74 16.98 0.89
CA GLY A 47 1.64 18.29 0.24
C GLY A 47 0.20 18.70 -0.11
N TYR A 48 -0.79 18.17 0.59
CA TYR A 48 -2.19 18.56 0.50
C TYR A 48 -2.60 19.39 1.72
N SER A 49 -3.61 20.24 1.53
CA SER A 49 -4.24 21.02 2.59
C SER A 49 -5.75 21.15 2.32
N GLY A 50 -6.51 21.56 3.32
CA GLY A 50 -7.97 21.70 3.21
C GLY A 50 -8.73 20.44 3.59
N ARG A 51 -9.86 20.17 2.92
CA ARG A 51 -10.75 19.05 3.25
C ARG A 51 -10.48 17.83 2.37
N THR A 52 -10.54 16.65 2.96
CA THR A 52 -10.37 15.37 2.26
C THR A 52 -11.41 15.15 1.17
N ASP A 53 -12.63 15.64 1.34
CA ASP A 53 -13.68 15.60 0.31
C ASP A 53 -13.26 16.27 -1.00
N ALA A 54 -12.39 17.28 -0.96
CA ALA A 54 -11.88 17.93 -2.16
C ALA A 54 -10.92 17.04 -2.96
N LEU A 55 -10.43 15.94 -2.36
CA LEU A 55 -9.50 15.01 -2.98
C LEU A 55 -10.18 13.85 -3.70
N LYS A 56 -11.50 13.66 -3.55
CA LYS A 56 -12.27 12.53 -4.12
C LYS A 56 -12.14 12.34 -5.64
N HIS A 57 -11.75 13.40 -6.36
CA HIS A 57 -11.52 13.36 -7.81
C HIS A 57 -10.15 13.94 -8.19
N ASN A 58 -9.19 13.90 -7.27
CA ASN A 58 -7.88 14.51 -7.48
C ASN A 58 -6.98 13.59 -8.32
N ALA A 59 -6.73 13.98 -9.58
CA ALA A 59 -5.90 13.21 -10.50
C ALA A 59 -4.45 13.03 -10.03
N LYS A 60 -3.87 14.01 -9.32
CA LYS A 60 -2.52 13.89 -8.76
C LYS A 60 -2.48 12.81 -7.67
N LEU A 61 -3.49 12.78 -6.80
CA LEU A 61 -3.62 11.77 -5.76
C LEU A 61 -3.90 10.39 -6.34
N GLN A 62 -4.76 10.29 -7.36
CA GLN A 62 -5.01 9.04 -8.07
C GLN A 62 -3.73 8.49 -8.71
N ASN A 63 -2.94 9.34 -9.37
CA ASN A 63 -1.66 8.93 -9.95
C ASN A 63 -0.65 8.48 -8.89
N HIS A 64 -0.57 9.19 -7.76
CA HIS A 64 0.27 8.75 -6.65
C HIS A 64 -0.19 7.41 -6.09
N GLY A 65 -1.49 7.26 -5.84
CA GLY A 65 -2.13 6.03 -5.42
C GLY A 65 -1.80 4.86 -6.36
N LYS A 66 -1.93 5.07 -7.67
CA LYS A 66 -1.54 4.09 -8.69
C LYS A 66 -0.09 3.62 -8.52
N VAL A 67 0.85 4.54 -8.34
CA VAL A 67 2.28 4.18 -8.15
C VAL A 67 2.45 3.28 -6.93
N ILE A 68 1.76 3.56 -5.83
CA ILE A 68 1.84 2.74 -4.61
C ILE A 68 1.22 1.36 -4.83
N ILE A 69 0.02 1.29 -5.44
CA ILE A 69 -0.61 0.00 -5.76
C ILE A 69 0.28 -0.82 -6.71
N ASP A 70 0.91 -0.20 -7.70
CA ASP A 70 1.86 -0.88 -8.60
C ASP A 70 3.08 -1.44 -7.83
N GLN A 71 3.59 -0.75 -6.80
CA GLN A 71 4.68 -1.26 -5.95
C GLN A 71 4.23 -2.44 -5.08
N ILE A 72 3.03 -2.40 -4.53
CA ILE A 72 2.45 -3.54 -3.80
C ILE A 72 2.32 -4.75 -4.72
N GLY A 73 1.85 -4.55 -5.95
CA GLY A 73 1.74 -5.62 -6.95
C GLY A 73 3.08 -6.24 -7.32
N LYS A 74 4.13 -5.43 -7.45
CA LYS A 74 5.51 -5.93 -7.64
C LYS A 74 5.96 -6.75 -6.44
N ALA A 75 5.71 -6.28 -5.23
CA ALA A 75 6.07 -7.03 -4.03
C ALA A 75 5.33 -8.38 -3.96
N VAL A 76 4.02 -8.41 -4.25
CA VAL A 76 3.23 -9.65 -4.34
C VAL A 76 3.79 -10.59 -5.41
N ALA A 77 4.21 -10.07 -6.57
CA ALA A 77 4.84 -10.86 -7.61
C ALA A 77 6.19 -11.46 -7.18
N GLU A 78 6.92 -10.79 -6.28
CA GLU A 78 8.24 -11.21 -5.76
C GLU A 78 8.16 -12.01 -4.44
N MET A 79 6.97 -12.25 -3.86
CA MET A 79 6.83 -12.90 -2.54
C MET A 79 7.39 -14.33 -2.45
N ASP A 80 7.49 -15.05 -3.57
CA ASP A 80 8.15 -16.36 -3.64
C ASP A 80 9.68 -16.27 -3.68
N ASN A 81 10.22 -15.06 -3.83
CA ASN A 81 11.65 -14.76 -3.76
C ASN A 81 11.91 -13.71 -2.66
N ALA A 82 11.85 -14.15 -1.41
CA ALA A 82 12.00 -13.29 -0.23
C ALA A 82 13.24 -12.39 -0.25
N LYS A 83 14.37 -12.87 -0.80
CA LYS A 83 15.60 -12.07 -0.90
C LYS A 83 15.45 -10.92 -1.89
N GLN A 84 14.84 -11.17 -3.05
CA GLN A 84 14.57 -10.15 -4.05
C GLN A 84 13.56 -9.13 -3.51
N MET A 85 12.42 -9.59 -2.99
CA MET A 85 11.39 -8.74 -2.41
C MET A 85 11.95 -7.83 -1.31
N ALA A 86 12.71 -8.40 -0.37
CA ALA A 86 13.34 -7.63 0.71
C ALA A 86 14.32 -6.58 0.16
N GLY A 87 15.14 -6.92 -0.84
CA GLY A 87 16.06 -5.97 -1.47
C GLY A 87 15.34 -4.82 -2.18
N THR A 88 14.29 -5.14 -2.95
CA THR A 88 13.44 -4.15 -3.64
C THR A 88 12.79 -3.19 -2.64
N LEU A 89 12.15 -3.73 -1.60
CA LEU A 89 11.41 -2.94 -0.62
C LEU A 89 12.34 -2.16 0.31
N HIS A 90 13.48 -2.72 0.71
CA HIS A 90 14.48 -1.99 1.48
C HIS A 90 15.01 -0.79 0.68
N ALA A 91 15.35 -0.97 -0.60
CA ALA A 91 15.77 0.14 -1.46
C ALA A 91 14.67 1.21 -1.62
N LEU A 92 13.41 0.79 -1.69
CA LEU A 92 12.27 1.71 -1.69
C LEU A 92 12.15 2.46 -0.36
N GLY A 93 12.32 1.79 0.78
CA GLY A 93 12.34 2.38 2.12
C GLY A 93 13.44 3.43 2.29
N VAL A 94 14.66 3.15 1.81
CA VAL A 94 15.76 4.12 1.82
C VAL A 94 15.39 5.39 1.04
N ARG A 95 14.68 5.26 -0.09
CA ARG A 95 14.19 6.42 -0.85
C ARG A 95 13.15 7.24 -0.08
N HIS A 96 12.35 6.60 0.79
CA HIS A 96 11.33 7.29 1.59
C HIS A 96 11.93 8.27 2.60
N LYS A 97 13.18 8.08 3.05
CA LYS A 97 13.92 9.07 3.86
C LYS A 97 14.02 10.43 3.17
N GLY A 98 14.02 10.45 1.83
CA GLY A 98 14.07 11.68 1.03
C GLY A 98 12.71 12.36 0.82
N PHE A 99 11.60 11.78 1.29
CA PHE A 99 10.25 12.30 1.05
C PHE A 99 9.70 13.13 2.22
N GLY A 100 10.53 13.45 3.21
CA GLY A 100 10.16 14.20 4.40
C GLY A 100 10.28 13.34 5.66
N ASP A 101 9.58 13.74 6.73
CA ASP A 101 9.58 13.04 8.01
C ASP A 101 8.63 11.83 7.99
N ILE A 102 8.92 10.86 7.13
CA ILE A 102 8.17 9.60 7.06
C ILE A 102 8.60 8.70 8.21
N ARG A 103 7.63 8.22 8.99
CA ARG A 103 7.88 7.41 10.18
C ARG A 103 7.22 6.04 10.08
N ALA A 104 7.80 5.05 10.74
CA ALA A 104 7.29 3.68 10.74
C ALA A 104 5.87 3.55 11.31
N ASP A 105 5.51 4.41 12.27
CA ASP A 105 4.19 4.44 12.91
C ASP A 105 3.06 4.89 11.96
N PHE A 106 3.37 5.41 10.77
CA PHE A 106 2.37 5.80 9.76
C PHE A 106 1.82 4.61 8.95
N PHE A 107 2.59 3.54 8.81
CA PHE A 107 2.25 2.40 7.95
C PHE A 107 1.08 1.57 8.48
N PRO A 108 0.95 1.26 9.80
CA PRO A 108 -0.18 0.48 10.30
C PRO A 108 -1.55 1.06 9.92
N ALA A 109 -1.74 2.38 10.08
CA ALA A 109 -2.99 3.04 9.72
C ALA A 109 -3.23 3.03 8.20
N LEU A 110 -2.19 3.24 7.40
CA LEU A 110 -2.27 3.12 5.94
C LEU A 110 -2.69 1.71 5.50
N GLY A 111 -2.15 0.68 6.16
CA GLY A 111 -2.50 -0.72 5.91
C GLY A 111 -3.97 -1.02 6.19
N MET A 112 -4.54 -0.48 7.27
CA MET A 112 -5.96 -0.65 7.57
C MET A 112 -6.85 0.00 6.50
N CYS A 113 -6.55 1.24 6.11
CA CYS A 113 -7.27 1.92 5.03
C CYS A 113 -7.15 1.18 3.69
N LEU A 114 -6.01 0.57 3.40
CA LEU A 114 -5.79 -0.21 2.18
C LEU A 114 -6.67 -1.46 2.20
N LEU A 115 -6.66 -2.21 3.30
CA LEU A 115 -7.48 -3.41 3.44
C LEU A 115 -8.97 -3.10 3.30
N ASP A 116 -9.44 -1.99 3.87
CA ASP A 116 -10.82 -1.54 3.73
C ASP A 116 -11.16 -1.19 2.28
N ALA A 117 -10.31 -0.42 1.59
CA ALA A 117 -10.53 -0.08 0.19
C ALA A 117 -10.48 -1.32 -0.73
N MET A 118 -9.63 -2.30 -0.41
CA MET A 118 -9.54 -3.56 -1.14
C MET A 118 -10.78 -4.44 -0.94
N GLU A 119 -11.32 -4.50 0.28
CA GLU A 119 -12.53 -5.27 0.60
C GLU A 119 -13.80 -4.64 0.02
N GLU A 120 -13.89 -3.31 -0.02
CA GLU A 120 -14.95 -2.59 -0.73
C GLU A 120 -14.91 -2.87 -2.24
N LYS A 121 -13.70 -2.92 -2.82
CA LYS A 121 -13.52 -3.20 -4.25
C LYS A 121 -13.76 -4.67 -4.61
N VAL A 122 -13.30 -5.60 -3.76
CA VAL A 122 -13.38 -7.05 -3.98
C VAL A 122 -14.09 -7.70 -2.80
N PRO A 123 -15.43 -7.75 -2.81
CA PRO A 123 -16.19 -8.38 -1.74
C PRO A 123 -15.79 -9.86 -1.57
N GLY A 124 -15.50 -10.26 -0.32
CA GLY A 124 -15.05 -11.62 -0.01
C GLY A 124 -13.54 -11.84 -0.15
N LEU A 125 -12.76 -10.78 -0.42
CA LEU A 125 -11.30 -10.85 -0.37
C LEU A 125 -10.83 -11.39 0.99
N ASN A 126 -9.82 -12.27 0.97
CA ASN A 126 -9.26 -12.81 2.21
C ASN A 126 -8.45 -11.74 2.95
N ARG A 127 -9.12 -10.95 3.79
CA ARG A 127 -8.52 -9.85 4.55
C ARG A 127 -7.36 -10.28 5.43
N THR A 128 -7.47 -11.44 6.09
CA THR A 128 -6.40 -11.97 6.95
C THR A 128 -5.13 -12.26 6.17
N LEU A 129 -5.26 -12.85 4.98
CA LEU A 129 -4.14 -13.13 4.09
C LEU A 129 -3.50 -11.83 3.59
N TRP A 130 -4.30 -10.87 3.13
CA TRP A 130 -3.81 -9.57 2.68
C TRP A 130 -3.17 -8.75 3.80
N ALA A 131 -3.67 -8.85 5.03
CA ALA A 131 -3.05 -8.20 6.20
C ALA A 131 -1.68 -8.80 6.51
N ALA A 132 -1.53 -10.13 6.40
CA ALA A 132 -0.24 -10.78 6.57
C ALA A 132 0.75 -10.38 5.46
N ALA A 133 0.30 -10.30 4.21
CA ALA A 133 1.08 -9.81 3.09
C ALA A 133 1.50 -8.35 3.26
N TYR A 134 0.56 -7.48 3.64
CA TYR A 134 0.86 -6.07 3.90
C TYR A 134 1.93 -5.91 4.96
N ARG A 135 1.85 -6.68 6.05
CA ARG A 135 2.87 -6.65 7.10
C ARG A 135 4.25 -7.02 6.58
N GLU A 136 4.39 -8.10 5.80
CA GLU A 136 5.70 -8.46 5.23
C GLU A 136 6.24 -7.37 4.29
N ILE A 137 5.37 -6.76 3.50
CA ILE A 137 5.74 -5.65 2.60
C ILE A 137 6.18 -4.43 3.41
N SER A 138 5.38 -4.02 4.40
CA SER A 138 5.66 -2.83 5.21
C SER A 138 6.90 -3.02 6.06
N ASP A 139 7.10 -4.20 6.66
CA ASP A 139 8.27 -4.48 7.50
C ASP A 139 9.58 -4.36 6.69
N ALA A 140 9.59 -4.89 5.46
CA ALA A 140 10.75 -4.78 4.58
C ALA A 140 11.02 -3.34 4.11
N LEU A 141 9.96 -2.56 3.87
CA LEU A 141 10.09 -1.13 3.54
C LEU A 141 10.58 -0.34 4.75
N VAL A 142 10.00 -0.55 5.93
CA VAL A 142 10.37 0.11 7.18
C VAL A 142 11.81 -0.19 7.55
N ALA A 143 12.29 -1.42 7.38
CA ALA A 143 13.70 -1.75 7.56
C ALA A 143 14.63 -0.88 6.70
N GLY A 144 14.22 -0.57 5.46
CA GLY A 144 14.92 0.38 4.60
C GLY A 144 14.83 1.83 5.10
N LEU A 145 13.65 2.25 5.55
CA LEU A 145 13.38 3.59 6.08
C LEU A 145 14.17 3.89 7.35
N GLU A 146 14.44 2.88 8.19
CA GLU A 146 15.10 3.02 9.49
C GLU A 146 16.59 2.63 9.48
N SER A 147 17.15 2.29 8.31
CA SER A 147 18.57 1.95 8.14
C SER A 147 19.55 3.12 8.31
#